data_AF-A0A1G6SHB3-F1
#
_entry.id   AF-A0A1G6SHB3-F1
#
_cell.length_a   1.000
_cell.length_b   1.000
_cell.length_c   1.000
_cell.angle_alpha   90.00
_cell.angle_beta   90.00
_cell.angle_gamma   90.00
#
_symmetry.space_group_name_H-M   'P 1'
#
loop_
_entity.id
_entity.type
_entity.pdbx_description
1 polymer ?
#
loop_
_entity_poly.entity_id
_entity_poly.type
_entity_poly.pdbx_seq_one_letter_code
_entity_poly.pdbx_strand_id
1 'polypeptide(L)'
;MHWPEPTPEGELEDQWCNLHWKTRTLVAWAAGRPFAWVDDEITKADENWVNTHHPGRALLHRVEAAQGITNADLKTIHAWLKAT
;
A
#
# COMPACT_ATOMS: atom_id res chain seq x y z
N MET A 1 -0.60 11.36 -15.44
CA MET A 1 -0.05 10.49 -14.38
C MET A 1 1.04 9.64 -15.01
N HIS A 2 2.28 9.74 -14.55
CA HIS A 2 3.39 8.91 -15.01
C HIS A 2 3.81 8.02 -13.85
N TRP A 3 3.55 6.72 -13.94
CA TRP A 3 4.07 5.76 -12.97
C TRP A 3 5.57 5.58 -13.22
N PRO A 4 6.43 5.68 -12.21
CA PRO A 4 7.87 5.52 -12.43
C PRO A 4 8.18 4.08 -12.84
N GLU A 5 9.02 3.91 -13.86
CA GLU A 5 9.59 2.61 -14.18
C GLU A 5 10.46 2.12 -13.02
N PRO A 6 10.43 0.82 -12.71
CA PRO A 6 11.29 0.27 -11.68
C PRO A 6 12.77 0.42 -12.06
N THR A 7 13.63 0.73 -11.09
CA THR A 7 15.08 0.63 -11.25
C THR A 7 15.57 -0.72 -10.77
N PRO A 8 16.69 -1.26 -11.31
CA PRO A 8 17.25 -2.52 -10.85
C PRO A 8 17.52 -2.57 -9.34
N GLU A 9 17.99 -1.45 -8.76
CA GLU A 9 18.23 -1.35 -7.31
C GLU A 9 16.92 -1.45 -6.53
N GLY A 10 15.85 -0.85 -7.06
CA GLY A 10 14.54 -0.95 -6.46
C GLY A 10 13.97 -2.36 -6.50
N GLU A 11 14.10 -3.05 -7.64
CA GLU A 11 13.65 -4.43 -7.75
C GLU A 11 14.41 -5.36 -6.79
N LEU A 12 15.72 -5.15 -6.62
CA LEU A 12 16.52 -5.89 -5.65
C LEU A 12 16.07 -5.63 -4.21
N GLU A 13 15.73 -4.39 -3.86
CA GLU A 13 15.20 -4.04 -2.54
C GLU A 13 13.83 -4.66 -2.29
N ASP A 14 12.94 -4.63 -3.29
CA ASP A 14 11.63 -5.29 -3.23
C ASP A 14 11.80 -6.80 -2.99
N GLN A 15 12.73 -7.45 -3.70
CA GLN A 15 13.02 -8.87 -3.51
C GLN A 15 13.61 -9.15 -2.12
N TRP A 16 14.59 -8.34 -1.68
CA TRP A 16 15.24 -8.52 -0.37
C TRP A 16 14.26 -8.38 0.79
N CYS A 17 13.36 -7.39 0.71
CA CYS A 17 12.37 -7.10 1.74
C CYS A 17 11.04 -7.86 1.53
N ASN A 18 10.94 -8.68 0.48
CA ASN A 18 9.74 -9.39 0.06
C ASN A 18 8.51 -8.47 -0.09
N LEU A 19 8.70 -7.34 -0.78
CA LEU A 19 7.67 -6.34 -1.01
C LEU A 19 6.95 -6.58 -2.34
N HIS A 20 5.68 -6.20 -2.37
CA HIS A 20 4.97 -5.99 -3.60
C HIS A 20 5.56 -4.79 -4.35
N TRP A 21 5.72 -4.90 -5.68
CA TRP A 21 6.40 -3.91 -6.53
C TRP A 21 5.82 -2.48 -6.48
N LYS A 22 4.56 -2.34 -6.02
CA LYS A 22 3.93 -1.02 -5.80
C LYS A 22 4.35 -0.37 -4.48
N THR A 23 4.78 -1.13 -3.46
CA THR A 23 4.89 -0.67 -2.06
C THR A 23 5.77 0.56 -1.93
N ARG A 24 7.02 0.50 -2.40
CA ARG A 24 7.96 1.63 -2.31
C ARG A 24 7.51 2.82 -3.15
N THR A 25 7.01 2.58 -4.35
CA THR A 25 6.51 3.63 -5.25
C THR A 25 5.31 4.35 -4.67
N LEU A 26 4.37 3.65 -4.04
CA LEU A 26 3.20 4.25 -3.38
C LEU A 26 3.64 5.14 -2.21
N VAL A 27 4.58 4.69 -1.39
CA VAL A 27 5.08 5.51 -0.27
C VAL A 27 5.83 6.75 -0.75
N ALA A 28 6.69 6.60 -1.76
CA ALA A 28 7.38 7.73 -2.39
C ALA A 28 6.38 8.72 -2.99
N TRP A 29 5.36 8.23 -3.70
CA TRP A 29 4.30 9.04 -4.29
C TRP A 29 3.47 9.78 -3.24
N ALA A 30 3.13 9.10 -2.14
CA ALA A 30 2.37 9.69 -1.06
C ALA A 30 3.11 10.89 -0.44
N ALA A 31 4.45 10.86 -0.42
CA ALA A 31 5.30 11.95 0.05
C ALA A 31 4.88 12.46 1.45
N GLY A 32 4.58 11.52 2.34
CA GLY A 32 4.11 11.80 3.71
C GLY A 32 2.62 12.15 3.84
N ARG A 33 1.88 12.33 2.74
CA ARG A 33 0.42 12.50 2.80
C ARG A 33 -0.27 11.19 3.14
N PRO A 34 -1.38 11.22 3.91
CA PRO A 34 -2.15 10.02 4.15
C PRO A 34 -2.62 9.35 2.85
N PHE A 35 -2.58 8.02 2.80
CA PHE A 35 -3.09 7.27 1.66
C PHE A 35 -3.73 5.95 2.08
N ALA A 36 -4.64 5.45 1.25
CA ALA A 36 -5.19 4.11 1.35
C ALA A 36 -4.81 3.32 0.10
N TRP A 37 -4.28 2.11 0.28
CA TRP A 37 -3.98 1.15 -0.77
C TRP A 37 -4.89 -0.06 -0.59
N VAL A 38 -5.69 -0.36 -1.61
CA VAL A 38 -6.66 -1.46 -1.64
C VAL A 38 -6.26 -2.39 -2.77
N ASP A 39 -5.84 -3.60 -2.43
CA ASP A 39 -5.22 -4.53 -3.38
C ASP A 39 -5.20 -5.95 -2.79
N ASP A 40 -5.34 -6.98 -3.61
CA ASP A 40 -5.45 -8.37 -3.19
C ASP A 40 -4.08 -9.03 -2.90
N GLU A 41 -3.01 -8.45 -3.40
CA GLU A 41 -1.64 -8.98 -3.29
C GLU A 41 -0.87 -8.41 -2.08
N ILE A 42 -1.50 -7.58 -1.25
CA ILE A 42 -0.88 -7.00 -0.06
C ILE A 42 -0.46 -8.10 0.92
N THR A 43 0.78 -8.00 1.41
CA THR A 43 1.35 -8.92 2.39
C THR A 43 1.73 -8.22 3.70
N LYS A 44 2.10 -9.02 4.71
CA LYS A 44 2.61 -8.49 5.98
C LYS A 44 3.94 -7.74 5.84
N ALA A 45 4.75 -8.08 4.85
CA ALA A 45 5.99 -7.38 4.57
C ALA A 45 5.71 -5.94 4.13
N ASP A 46 4.69 -5.76 3.28
CA ASP A 46 4.27 -4.43 2.83
C ASP A 46 3.76 -3.57 3.99
N GLU A 47 2.90 -4.11 4.84
CA GLU A 47 2.41 -3.41 6.05
C GLU A 47 3.57 -2.94 6.94
N ASN A 48 4.52 -3.84 7.22
CA ASN A 48 5.65 -3.53 8.09
C ASN A 48 6.58 -2.48 7.46
N TRP A 49 6.82 -2.58 6.16
CA TRP A 49 7.63 -1.61 5.43
C TRP A 49 6.96 -0.24 5.46
N VAL A 50 5.68 -0.14 5.09
CA VAL A 50 4.95 1.14 5.07
C VAL A 50 4.91 1.77 6.45
N ASN A 51 4.63 0.99 7.51
CA ASN A 51 4.62 1.49 8.87
C ASN A 51 5.98 2.02 9.34
N THR A 52 7.08 1.50 8.80
CA THR A 52 8.44 1.93 9.15
C THR A 52 8.87 3.19 8.39
N HIS A 53 8.47 3.32 7.13
CA HIS A 53 9.04 4.31 6.21
C HIS A 53 8.06 5.43 5.79
N HIS A 54 6.77 5.28 6.06
CA HIS A 54 5.78 6.31 5.78
C HIS A 54 5.36 7.01 7.08
N PRO A 55 5.73 8.28 7.29
CA PRO A 55 5.39 9.01 8.52
C PRO A 55 3.91 9.43 8.60
N GLY A 56 3.21 9.42 7.47
CA GLY A 56 1.78 9.71 7.40
C GLY A 56 0.92 8.51 7.78
N ARG A 57 -0.39 8.73 7.88
CA ARG A 57 -1.34 7.62 8.07
C ARG A 57 -1.48 6.83 6.78
N ALA A 58 -1.23 5.52 6.84
CA ALA A 58 -1.51 4.62 5.72
C ALA A 58 -2.57 3.59 6.12
N LEU A 59 -3.48 3.29 5.20
CA LEU A 59 -4.32 2.09 5.25
C LEU A 59 -3.86 1.14 4.16
N LEU A 60 -3.44 -0.07 4.52
CA LEU A 60 -3.26 -1.17 3.59
C LEU A 60 -4.41 -2.15 3.81
N HIS A 61 -5.32 -2.22 2.84
CA HIS A 61 -6.54 -3.02 2.95
C HIS A 61 -6.54 -4.12 1.89
N ARG A 62 -6.29 -5.36 2.33
CA ARG A 62 -6.32 -6.52 1.43
C ARG A 62 -7.74 -6.92 1.09
N VAL A 63 -8.00 -7.18 -0.20
CA VAL A 63 -9.31 -7.64 -0.70
C VAL A 63 -9.21 -9.03 -1.33
N GLU A 64 -10.34 -9.72 -1.43
CA GLU A 64 -10.42 -11.02 -2.11
C GLU A 64 -10.66 -10.81 -3.61
N ALA A 65 -9.68 -11.20 -4.46
CA ALA A 65 -9.70 -10.95 -5.90
C ALA A 65 -11.00 -11.41 -6.59
N ALA A 66 -11.52 -12.59 -6.20
CA ALA A 66 -12.72 -13.18 -6.79
C ALA A 66 -14.02 -12.45 -6.43
N GLN A 67 -14.02 -11.66 -5.36
CA GLN A 67 -15.20 -10.93 -4.87
C GLN A 67 -15.16 -9.45 -5.24
N GLY A 68 -13.96 -8.92 -5.54
CA GLY A 68 -13.75 -7.50 -5.75
C GLY A 68 -13.99 -6.69 -4.46
N ILE A 69 -14.21 -5.39 -4.62
CA ILE A 69 -14.48 -4.49 -3.49
C ILE A 69 -15.93 -4.64 -3.03
N THR A 70 -16.12 -5.03 -1.78
CA THR A 70 -17.42 -5.25 -1.15
C THR A 70 -17.85 -4.09 -0.26
N ASN A 71 -19.11 -4.12 0.19
CA ASN A 71 -19.62 -3.19 1.20
C ASN A 71 -18.86 -3.27 2.53
N ALA A 72 -18.24 -4.40 2.86
CA ALA A 72 -17.43 -4.51 4.07
C ALA A 72 -16.13 -3.71 3.91
N ASP A 73 -15.48 -3.82 2.76
CA ASP A 73 -14.24 -3.08 2.44
C ASP A 73 -14.48 -1.57 2.46
N LEU A 74 -15.58 -1.12 1.85
CA LEU A 74 -15.96 0.30 1.87
C LEU A 74 -16.22 0.82 3.29
N LYS A 75 -16.79 -0.01 4.19
CA LYS A 75 -16.98 0.37 5.60
C LYS A 75 -15.65 0.52 6.33
N THR A 76 -14.68 -0.36 6.07
CA THR A 76 -13.33 -0.26 6.63
C THR A 76 -12.64 1.01 6.18
N ILE A 77 -12.67 1.31 4.87
CA ILE A 77 -12.08 2.55 4.31
C ILE A 77 -12.77 3.78 4.92
N HIS A 78 -14.10 3.78 5.02
CA HIS A 78 -14.86 4.88 5.62
C HIS A 78 -14.54 5.10 7.09
N ALA A 79 -14.39 4.02 7.87
CA ALA A 79 -13.99 4.12 9.26
C ALA A 79 -12.59 4.72 9.39
N TRP A 80 -11.65 4.32 8.53
CA TRP A 80 -10.31 4.89 8.50
C TRP A 80 -10.33 6.38 8.13
N LEU A 81 -11.13 6.80 7.14
CA LEU A 81 -11.27 8.21 6.77
C LEU A 81 -11.81 9.09 7.91
N LYS A 82 -12.63 8.52 8.79
CA LYS A 82 -13.22 9.23 9.95
C LYS A 82 -12.35 9.23 11.19
N ALA A 83 -11.48 8.23 11.36
CA ALA A 83 -10.48 8.26 12.42
C ALA A 83 -9.59 9.49 12.18
N THR A 84 -9.52 10.39 13.15
CA THR A 84 -8.73 11.63 13.08
C THR A 84 -7.35 11.38 13.61
#